data_AF-V8BJY0-F1
#
_entry.id   AF-V8BJY0-F1
#
_cell.length_a   1.000
_cell.length_b   1.000
_cell.length_c   1.000
_cell.angle_alpha   90.00
_cell.angle_beta   90.00
_cell.angle_gamma   90.00
#
_symmetry.space_group_name_H-M   'P 1'
#
loop_
_entity.id
_entity.type
_entity.pdbx_description
1 polymer ?
#
loop_
_entity_poly.entity_id
_entity_poly.type
_entity_poly.pdbx_seq_one_letter_code
_entity_poly.pdbx_strand_id
1 'polypeptide(L)'
;MAVNKKIPMRKCVGCGEMKPKKELIRILRTEEEFLVDVTGKKNGRGAYLCPCKACFDLSVKSHGLERSFKQEIPQEVYEKLAKEMERIGQR
;
A
#
# COMPACT_ATOMS: atom_id res chain seq x y z
N MET A 1 -24.56 -4.32 23.42
CA MET A 1 -24.92 -3.86 22.06
C MET A 1 -23.67 -3.89 21.20
N ALA A 2 -23.59 -4.80 20.23
CA ALA A 2 -22.45 -4.86 19.32
C ALA A 2 -22.47 -3.61 18.42
N VAL A 3 -21.53 -2.70 18.64
CA VAL A 3 -21.37 -1.52 17.78
C VAL A 3 -21.08 -2.04 16.37
N ASN A 4 -22.00 -1.80 15.44
CA ASN A 4 -21.85 -2.16 14.05
C ASN A 4 -20.72 -1.31 13.47
N LYS A 5 -19.48 -1.79 13.58
CA LYS A 5 -18.27 -1.05 13.19
C LYS A 5 -18.27 -0.92 11.67
N LYS A 6 -18.57 0.28 11.16
CA LYS A 6 -18.38 0.62 9.74
C LYS A 6 -16.98 0.20 9.32
N ILE A 7 -16.90 -0.73 8.37
CA ILE A 7 -15.62 -1.20 7.83
C ILE A 7 -15.06 -0.06 6.98
N PRO A 8 -13.89 0.50 7.32
CA PRO A 8 -13.32 1.58 6.53
C PRO A 8 -12.97 1.07 5.14
N MET A 9 -13.53 1.69 4.11
CA MET A 9 -13.13 1.45 2.72
C MET A 9 -11.92 2.33 2.38
N ARG A 10 -11.03 1.81 1.53
CA ARG A 10 -9.85 2.51 1.05
C ARG A 10 -9.69 2.28 -0.45
N LYS A 11 -9.17 3.28 -1.14
CA LYS A 11 -8.88 3.21 -2.58
C LYS A 11 -7.52 2.57 -2.79
N CYS A 12 -7.46 1.52 -3.61
CA CYS A 12 -6.19 0.99 -4.10
C CYS A 12 -5.52 1.98 -5.05
N VAL A 13 -4.24 2.31 -4.84
CA VAL A 13 -3.49 3.23 -5.70
C VAL A 13 -3.05 2.60 -7.03
N GLY A 14 -3.19 1.28 -7.17
CA GLY A 14 -2.93 0.54 -8.41
C GLY A 14 -4.17 0.46 -9.30
N CYS A 15 -5.20 -0.27 -8.87
CA CYS A 15 -6.43 -0.46 -9.67
C CYS A 15 -7.48 0.65 -9.50
N GLY A 16 -7.36 1.52 -8.50
CA GLY A 16 -8.33 2.59 -8.26
C GLY A 16 -9.65 2.16 -7.60
N GLU A 17 -9.85 0.86 -7.32
CA GLU A 17 -11.07 0.37 -6.69
C GLU A 17 -11.11 0.64 -5.18
N MET A 18 -12.32 0.82 -4.64
CA MET A 18 -12.57 0.89 -3.20
C MET A 18 -12.71 -0.52 -2.63
N LYS A 19 -11.86 -0.88 -1.68
CA LYS A 19 -11.90 -2.19 -0.99
C LYS A 19 -11.86 -2.02 0.53
N PRO A 20 -12.34 -3.02 1.29
CA PRO A 20 -12.21 -3.03 2.74
C PRO A 20 -10.77 -2.87 3.18
N LYS A 21 -10.50 -2.03 4.19
CA LYS A 21 -9.14 -1.78 4.72
C LYS A 21 -8.38 -3.08 5.03
N LYS A 22 -9.08 -4.13 5.48
CA LYS A 22 -8.48 -5.42 5.86
C LYS A 22 -7.96 -6.24 4.67
N GLU A 23 -8.48 -5.99 3.47
CA GLU A 23 -8.10 -6.70 2.24
C GLU A 23 -6.94 -6.02 1.51
N LEU A 24 -6.49 -4.87 2.00
CA LEU A 24 -5.42 -4.08 1.39
C LEU A 24 -4.19 -4.10 2.28
N ILE A 25 -3.03 -4.07 1.64
CA ILE A 25 -1.76 -3.76 2.29
C ILE A 25 -1.53 -2.25 2.25
N ARG A 26 -0.81 -1.73 3.24
CA ARG A 26 -0.43 -0.32 3.29
C ARG A 26 1.05 -0.20 3.00
N ILE A 27 1.42 0.55 1.96
CA ILE A 27 2.79 1.05 1.82
C ILE A 27 2.91 2.29 2.69
N LEU A 28 3.82 2.28 3.64
CA LEU A 28 4.08 3.34 4.58
C LEU A 28 5.36 4.07 4.19
N ARG A 29 5.30 5.40 4.15
CA ARG A 29 6.47 6.27 4.09
C ARG A 29 6.75 6.81 5.50
N THR A 30 7.91 6.46 6.04
CA THR A 30 8.49 7.08 7.24
C THR A 30 9.34 8.29 6.84
N GLU A 31 10.06 8.89 7.78
CA GLU A 31 10.97 10.01 7.46
C GLU A 31 12.15 9.55 6.59
N GLU A 32 12.57 8.29 6.74
CA GLU A 32 13.78 7.75 6.11
C GLU A 32 13.50 6.78 4.96
N GLU A 33 12.41 6.00 5.01
CA GLU A 33 12.22 4.91 4.05
C GLU A 33 10.75 4.57 3.76
N PHE A 34 10.56 3.68 2.78
CA PHE A 34 9.27 3.09 2.44
C PHE A 34 9.23 1.63 2.85
N LEU A 35 8.14 1.25 3.52
CA LEU A 35 7.96 -0.06 4.12
C LEU A 35 6.57 -0.61 3.79
N VAL A 36 6.44 -1.93 3.69
CA VAL A 36 5.13 -2.58 3.65
C VAL A 36 4.62 -2.78 5.08
N ASP A 37 3.51 -2.13 5.43
CA ASP A 37 2.84 -2.22 6.72
C ASP A 37 1.53 -3.01 6.59
N VAL A 38 1.57 -4.28 6.99
CA VAL A 38 0.39 -5.14 7.07
C VAL A 38 -0.39 -4.90 8.38
N THR A 39 0.27 -4.35 9.40
CA THR A 39 -0.33 -4.15 10.73
C THR A 39 -1.25 -2.92 10.76
N GLY A 40 -0.95 -1.92 9.93
CA GLY A 40 -1.66 -0.64 9.89
C GLY A 40 -1.49 0.20 11.16
N LYS A 41 -0.50 -0.12 12.01
CA LYS A 41 -0.26 0.54 13.30
C LYS A 41 0.88 1.55 13.26
N LYS A 42 1.72 1.52 12.23
CA LYS A 42 2.88 2.42 12.13
C LYS A 42 2.47 3.83 11.70
N ASN A 43 3.16 4.83 12.25
CA ASN A 43 2.94 6.24 11.95
C ASN A 43 3.62 6.65 10.64
N GLY A 44 3.02 7.59 9.91
CA GLY A 44 3.53 8.09 8.63
C GLY A 44 2.47 8.16 7.52
N ARG A 45 2.88 8.63 6.33
CA ARG A 45 1.98 8.68 5.17
C ARG A 45 1.77 7.27 4.62
N GLY A 46 0.53 6.92 4.30
CA GLY A 46 0.18 5.58 3.84
C GLY A 46 -0.54 5.60 2.50
N ALA A 47 -0.12 4.73 1.58
CA ALA A 47 -0.83 4.40 0.35
C ALA A 47 -1.36 2.97 0.45
N TYR A 48 -2.62 2.75 0.08
CA TYR A 48 -3.23 1.41 0.13
C TYR A 48 -3.13 0.73 -1.24
N LEU A 49 -2.81 -0.56 -1.23
CA LEU A 49 -2.62 -1.36 -2.42
C LEU A 49 -3.23 -2.75 -2.22
N CYS A 50 -3.72 -3.38 -3.28
CA CYS A 50 -4.13 -4.78 -3.21
C CYS A 50 -2.89 -5.66 -2.99
N PRO A 51 -3.01 -6.78 -2.26
CA PRO A 51 -1.93 -7.74 -2.02
C PRO A 51 -1.64 -8.59 -3.27
N CYS A 52 -1.47 -7.95 -4.43
CA CYS A 52 -1.17 -8.64 -5.68
C CYS A 52 -0.18 -7.84 -6.52
N LYS A 53 0.68 -8.56 -7.24
CA LYS A 53 1.72 -7.98 -8.09
C LYS A 53 1.14 -7.06 -9.18
N ALA A 54 0.01 -7.43 -9.76
CA ALA A 54 -0.68 -6.62 -10.77
C ALA A 54 -1.00 -5.20 -10.28
N CYS A 55 -1.52 -5.04 -9.05
CA CYS A 55 -1.79 -3.71 -8.52
C CYS A 55 -0.51 -2.93 -8.20
N PHE A 56 0.56 -3.62 -7.79
CA PHE A 56 1.85 -2.99 -7.56
C PHE A 56 2.41 -2.42 -8.85
N ASP A 57 2.51 -3.25 -9.89
CA ASP A 57 3.02 -2.85 -11.19
C ASP A 57 2.22 -1.69 -11.79
N LEU A 58 0.88 -1.70 -11.65
CA LEU A 58 0.02 -0.59 -12.05
C LEU A 58 0.31 0.69 -11.27
N SER A 59 0.56 0.58 -9.96
CA SER A 59 0.88 1.75 -9.13
C SER A 59 2.25 2.36 -9.44
N VAL A 60 3.23 1.54 -9.85
CA VAL A 60 4.53 1.99 -10.33
C VAL A 60 4.36 2.68 -11.69
N LYS A 61 3.76 1.99 -12.67
CA LYS A 61 3.55 2.51 -14.03
C LYS A 61 2.76 3.81 -14.06
N SER A 62 1.76 3.95 -13.18
CA SER A 62 0.92 5.13 -13.13
C SER A 62 1.47 6.23 -12.21
N HIS A 63 2.63 6.04 -11.57
CA HIS A 63 3.16 6.94 -10.54
C HIS A 63 2.18 7.16 -9.37
N GLY A 64 1.33 6.17 -9.07
CA GLY A 64 0.30 6.23 -8.05
C GLY A 64 0.87 6.34 -6.63
N LEU A 65 1.99 5.69 -6.37
CA LEU A 65 2.70 5.77 -5.09
C LEU A 65 3.32 7.16 -4.89
N GLU A 66 4.02 7.69 -5.89
CA GLU A 66 4.62 9.03 -5.86
C GLU A 66 3.58 10.11 -5.60
N ARG A 67 2.44 10.08 -6.32
CA ARG A 67 1.32 11.00 -6.08
C ARG A 67 0.79 10.91 -4.65
N SER A 68 0.70 9.71 -4.09
CA SER A 68 0.21 9.49 -2.73
C SER A 68 1.17 10.02 -1.67
N PHE A 69 2.47 9.92 -1.91
CA PHE A 69 3.50 10.38 -0.98
C PHE A 69 3.96 11.82 -1.22
N LYS A 70 3.59 12.39 -2.38
CA LYS A 70 4.00 13.71 -2.89
C LYS A 70 5.52 13.84 -3.02
N GLN A 71 6.17 12.77 -3.47
CA GLN A 71 7.61 12.74 -3.75
C GLN A 71 7.92 11.66 -4.77
N GLU A 72 9.04 11.81 -5.45
CA GLU A 72 9.61 10.76 -6.29
C GLU A 72 10.08 9.59 -5.43
N ILE A 73 10.01 8.39 -6.00
CA ILE A 73 10.43 7.16 -5.34
C ILE A 73 11.54 6.55 -6.19
N PRO A 74 12.76 6.39 -5.65
CA PRO A 74 13.85 5.75 -6.38
C PRO A 74 13.51 4.33 -6.81
N GLN A 75 14.05 3.90 -7.96
CA GLN A 75 13.86 2.55 -8.49
C GLN A 75 14.20 1.46 -7.46
N GLU A 76 15.28 1.63 -6.71
CA GLU A 76 15.74 0.70 -5.67
C GLU A 76 14.67 0.47 -4.59
N VAL A 77 13.90 1.51 -4.27
CA VAL A 77 12.79 1.41 -3.31
C VAL A 77 11.66 0.58 -3.89
N TYR A 78 11.32 0.76 -5.17
CA TYR A 78 10.31 -0.07 -5.82
C TYR A 78 10.73 -1.54 -5.84
N GLU A 79 11.99 -1.84 -6.11
CA GLU A 79 12.51 -3.21 -6.06
C GLU A 79 12.45 -3.81 -4.65
N LYS A 80 12.79 -3.03 -3.62
CA LYS A 80 12.66 -3.44 -2.21
C LYS A 80 11.20 -3.75 -1.88
N LEU A 81 10.27 -2.85 -2.23
CA LEU A 81 8.85 -3.03 -1.97
C LEU A 81 8.27 -4.24 -2.71
N ALA A 82 8.69 -4.50 -3.94
CA ALA A 82 8.27 -5.67 -4.72
C ALA A 82 8.67 -6.98 -4.01
N LYS A 83 9.93 -7.07 -3.54
CA LYS A 83 10.42 -8.23 -2.78
C LYS A 83 9.64 -8.45 -1.49
N GLU A 84 9.36 -7.38 -0.74
CA GLU A 84 8.57 -7.46 0.48
C GLU A 84 7.12 -7.90 0.20
N MET A 85 6.52 -7.40 -0.88
CA MET A 85 5.18 -7.79 -1.31
C MET A 85 5.09 -9.27 -1.71
N GLU A 86 6.09 -9.79 -2.43
CA GLU A 86 6.15 -11.20 -2.80
C GLU A 86 6.21 -12.11 -1.57
N ARG A 87 6.95 -11.73 -0.53
CA ARG A 87 6.99 -12.46 0.75
C ARG A 87 5.64 -12.48 1.47
N ILE A 88 4.85 -11.42 1.33
CA ILE A 88 3.52 -11.31 1.97
C ILE A 88 2.46 -12.06 1.17
N GLY A 89 2.53 -12.04 -0.18
CA GLY A 89 1.58 -12.72 -1.06
C GLY A 89 1.72 -14.25 -1.12
N GLN A 90 2.81 -14.81 -0.57
CA GLN A 90 3.02 -16.27 -0.45
C GLN A 90 2.38 -16.88 0.81
N ARG A 91 1.61 -16.12 1.57
CA ARG A 91 1.03 -16.52 2.85
C ARG A 91 -0.48 -16.50 2.82
#